data_AF-A0A2B4SGP0-F1
#
_entry.id   AF-A0A2B4SGP0-F1
#
_cell.length_a   1.000
_cell.length_b   1.000
_cell.length_c   1.000
_cell.angle_alpha   90.00
_cell.angle_beta   90.00
_cell.angle_gamma   90.00
#
_symmetry.space_group_name_H-M   'P 1'
#
loop_
_entity.id
_entity.type
_entity.pdbx_description
1 polymer ?
#
loop_
_entity_poly.entity_id
_entity_poly.type
_entity_poly.pdbx_seq_one_letter_code
_entity_poly.pdbx_strand_id
1 'polypeptide(L)'
;MSKQRNLKSAKPSVGKLPSDQTQNCDQDQSALGQGKDKTLSSKATRAQESFSVYYVLLSLVVIVIAGLLAFFVSHHVKNSVTVPTKTDTKPKVVLLTEDELSKHDGSDPNMPIYLSILGRIYDVDKGRQHYKVGSGYNVFAGRDSTPSFVTGEFAREKATDDVKGLSPEEMLGVKEWLDFYRKDYSYVGKLIGRYYDSEGNPTEALNEAKIVIKEGQKLKKLQEAENKRYPGCNSKWNAEEGSTVWCSENSGGISRNWVGVPRKMFKPGKKDSKCVCVKTTGPSSESGEGNDGDLNNPIMKQYSGCGKYDVSCKL
;
A
#
# COMPACT_ATOMS: atom_id res chain seq x y z
N MET A 1 -12.75 -51.97 -4.38
CA MET A 1 -11.96 -52.29 -3.17
C MET A 1 -11.56 -50.96 -2.52
N SER A 2 -12.48 -50.24 -1.86
CA SER A 2 -12.80 -50.28 -0.42
C SER A 2 -11.59 -50.12 0.53
N LYS A 3 -11.41 -48.90 1.08
CA LYS A 3 -11.64 -48.65 2.52
C LYS A 3 -11.58 -47.14 2.85
N GLN A 4 -12.71 -46.64 3.31
CA GLN A 4 -12.92 -45.40 4.05
C GLN A 4 -12.29 -45.48 5.45
N ARG A 5 -11.93 -44.33 6.05
CA ARG A 5 -12.24 -44.03 7.46
C ARG A 5 -12.50 -42.53 7.64
N ASN A 6 -13.52 -42.26 8.44
CA ASN A 6 -14.13 -40.98 8.77
C ASN A 6 -14.08 -40.82 10.31
N LEU A 7 -14.63 -39.72 10.83
CA LEU A 7 -14.86 -39.34 12.25
C LEU A 7 -13.67 -38.61 12.93
N LYS A 8 -13.86 -37.53 13.72
CA LYS A 8 -15.06 -36.94 14.33
C LYS A 8 -14.82 -35.49 14.78
N SER A 9 -15.90 -34.71 14.83
CA SER A 9 -16.04 -33.33 15.30
C SER A 9 -16.10 -33.23 16.83
N ALA A 10 -15.66 -32.11 17.41
CA ALA A 10 -16.00 -31.69 18.78
C ALA A 10 -16.14 -30.15 18.86
N LYS A 11 -17.36 -29.69 19.21
CA LYS A 11 -17.68 -28.36 19.74
C LYS A 11 -17.67 -28.43 21.27
N PRO A 12 -17.59 -27.28 21.97
CA PRO A 12 -18.30 -27.13 23.25
C PRO A 12 -19.28 -25.96 23.26
N SER A 13 -20.40 -26.19 23.97
CA SER A 13 -21.53 -25.31 24.19
C SER A 13 -21.57 -24.78 25.63
N VAL A 14 -21.85 -23.48 25.76
CA VAL A 14 -22.74 -22.76 26.72
C VAL A 14 -22.93 -23.33 28.13
N GLY A 15 -22.66 -22.49 29.14
CA GLY A 15 -23.24 -22.54 30.48
C GLY A 15 -23.74 -21.15 30.90
N LYS A 16 -24.97 -21.07 31.42
CA LYS A 16 -25.70 -19.87 31.84
C LYS A 16 -25.93 -19.91 33.37
N LEU A 17 -26.06 -18.72 33.96
CA LEU A 17 -26.33 -18.30 35.36
C LEU A 17 -27.06 -19.28 36.31
N PRO A 18 -26.95 -19.00 37.64
CA PRO A 18 -28.12 -18.46 38.34
C PRO A 18 -27.88 -17.22 39.22
N SER A 19 -29.01 -16.59 39.54
CA SER A 19 -29.27 -15.36 40.31
C SER A 19 -29.44 -15.63 41.82
N ASP A 20 -29.58 -14.53 42.57
CA ASP A 20 -30.13 -14.35 43.93
C ASP A 20 -29.23 -14.63 45.15
N GLN A 21 -29.41 -13.99 46.30
CA GLN A 21 -29.86 -12.64 46.71
C GLN A 21 -29.70 -12.64 48.26
N THR A 22 -29.10 -11.58 48.81
CA THR A 22 -29.43 -10.89 50.09
C THR A 22 -29.15 -11.46 51.50
N GLN A 23 -28.92 -10.46 52.39
CA GLN A 23 -28.96 -10.37 53.88
C GLN A 23 -27.65 -10.68 54.63
N ASN A 24 -26.93 -9.73 55.27
CA ASN A 24 -27.18 -8.59 56.17
C ASN A 24 -27.36 -8.95 57.66
N CYS A 25 -26.51 -8.38 58.53
CA CYS A 25 -26.52 -8.25 60.00
C CYS A 25 -25.44 -7.19 60.33
N ASP A 26 -25.51 -6.22 61.25
CA ASP A 26 -26.40 -5.87 62.37
C ASP A 26 -26.17 -4.37 62.68
N GLN A 27 -27.23 -3.56 62.86
CA GLN A 27 -27.80 -3.03 64.13
C GLN A 27 -26.90 -2.15 65.01
N ASP A 28 -27.27 -0.88 65.17
CA ASP A 28 -27.92 -0.27 66.36
C ASP A 28 -28.00 1.27 66.12
N GLN A 29 -28.91 2.12 66.63
CA GLN A 29 -29.94 2.03 67.66
C GLN A 29 -30.96 3.19 67.45
N SER A 30 -32.11 3.05 68.11
CA SER A 30 -33.39 3.79 68.09
C SER A 30 -33.42 5.29 68.43
N ALA A 31 -34.44 6.01 67.93
CA ALA A 31 -35.50 6.65 68.76
C ALA A 31 -36.59 7.38 67.90
N LEU A 32 -37.83 7.34 68.41
CA LEU A 32 -39.10 7.80 67.82
C LEU A 32 -39.27 9.33 67.69
N GLY A 33 -40.08 9.75 66.71
CA GLY A 33 -41.35 10.42 67.05
C GLY A 33 -41.70 11.77 66.39
N GLN A 34 -42.73 11.71 65.53
CA GLN A 34 -43.77 12.74 65.23
C GLN A 34 -43.44 13.99 64.39
N GLY A 35 -44.32 14.22 63.40
CA GLY A 35 -45.04 15.51 63.35
C GLY A 35 -44.80 16.43 62.16
N LYS A 36 -45.64 16.26 61.14
CA LYS A 36 -46.38 17.26 60.35
C LYS A 36 -45.79 18.67 60.07
N ASP A 37 -46.06 19.04 58.81
CA ASP A 37 -46.61 20.32 58.33
C ASP A 37 -45.68 21.41 57.76
N LYS A 38 -46.06 21.77 56.53
CA LYS A 38 -46.11 23.11 55.93
C LYS A 38 -44.82 23.67 55.31
N THR A 39 -44.79 23.57 53.98
CA THR A 39 -44.82 24.72 53.06
C THR A 39 -44.33 26.05 53.64
N LEU A 40 -43.15 26.52 53.21
CA LEU A 40 -42.98 27.64 52.29
C LEU A 40 -41.61 28.31 52.49
N SER A 41 -41.03 28.78 51.38
CA SER A 41 -40.02 29.86 51.31
C SER A 41 -38.56 29.38 51.33
N SER A 42 -38.03 28.98 50.17
CA SER A 42 -37.36 29.91 49.24
C SER A 42 -36.20 30.65 49.92
N LYS A 43 -34.97 30.09 49.79
CA LYS A 43 -33.69 30.82 49.70
C LYS A 43 -32.44 29.92 49.72
N ALA A 44 -32.53 28.64 50.07
CA ALA A 44 -31.35 27.80 50.26
C ALA A 44 -30.81 27.06 49.01
N THR A 45 -31.53 27.03 47.89
CA THR A 45 -31.15 26.17 46.74
C THR A 45 -30.16 26.80 45.75
N ARG A 46 -29.91 28.12 45.83
CA ARG A 46 -29.06 28.81 44.84
C ARG A 46 -27.56 28.79 45.17
N ALA A 47 -27.19 28.55 46.44
CA ALA A 47 -25.80 28.53 46.88
C ALA A 47 -25.13 27.16 46.74
N GLN A 48 -25.90 26.06 46.62
CA GLN A 48 -25.34 24.70 46.56
C GLN A 48 -24.93 24.27 45.15
N GLU A 49 -25.57 24.78 44.09
CA GLU A 49 -25.14 24.50 42.71
C GLU A 49 -23.89 25.30 42.29
N SER A 50 -23.67 26.49 42.89
CA SER A 50 -22.52 27.33 42.58
C SER A 50 -21.18 26.67 42.95
N PHE A 51 -21.14 25.88 44.03
CA PHE A 51 -19.93 25.16 44.43
C PHE A 51 -19.63 23.96 43.51
N SER A 52 -20.64 23.19 43.09
CA SER A 52 -20.43 22.04 42.21
C SER A 52 -19.92 22.46 40.83
N VAL A 53 -20.53 23.50 40.23
CA VAL A 53 -20.09 24.04 38.95
C VAL A 53 -18.68 24.64 39.06
N TYR A 54 -18.35 25.29 40.19
CA TYR A 54 -17.01 25.83 40.42
C TYR A 54 -15.93 24.74 40.45
N TYR A 55 -16.13 23.62 41.14
CA TYR A 55 -15.15 22.51 41.16
C TYR A 55 -15.03 21.79 39.82
N VAL A 56 -16.12 21.70 39.05
CA VAL A 56 -16.09 21.14 37.68
C VAL A 56 -15.34 22.08 36.73
N LEU A 57 -15.57 23.39 36.81
CA LEU A 57 -14.81 24.37 36.02
C LEU A 57 -13.34 24.41 36.43
N LEU A 58 -13.04 24.33 37.73
CA LEU A 58 -11.67 24.28 38.25
C LEU A 58 -10.93 23.03 37.74
N SER A 59 -11.57 21.86 37.75
CA SER A 59 -10.95 20.62 37.26
C SER A 59 -10.69 20.66 35.75
N LEU A 60 -11.60 21.22 34.96
CA LEU A 60 -11.38 21.45 33.52
C LEU A 60 -10.20 22.39 33.26
N VAL A 61 -10.09 23.48 34.03
CA VAL A 61 -8.95 24.42 33.91
C VAL A 61 -7.62 23.74 34.25
N VAL A 62 -7.57 22.93 35.31
CA VAL A 62 -6.36 22.18 35.69
C VAL A 62 -5.94 21.18 34.60
N ILE A 63 -6.89 20.48 33.97
CA ILE A 63 -6.60 19.53 32.87
C ILE A 63 -6.04 20.28 31.65
N VAL A 64 -6.60 21.44 31.30
CA VAL A 64 -6.10 22.26 30.18
C VAL A 64 -4.70 22.79 30.47
N ILE A 65 -4.44 23.27 31.69
CA ILE A 65 -3.10 23.75 32.10
C ILE A 65 -2.09 22.60 32.07
N ALA A 66 -2.42 21.43 32.60
CA ALA A 66 -1.55 20.25 32.56
C ALA A 66 -1.26 19.80 31.11
N GLY A 67 -2.27 19.84 30.24
CA GLY A 67 -2.12 19.54 28.81
C GLY A 67 -1.23 20.56 28.08
N LEU A 68 -1.39 21.85 28.38
CA LEU A 68 -0.55 22.90 27.82
C LEU A 68 0.90 22.77 28.32
N LEU A 69 1.12 22.51 29.60
CA LEU A 69 2.46 22.27 30.14
C LEU A 69 3.12 21.05 29.51
N ALA A 70 2.39 19.93 29.38
CA ALA A 70 2.90 18.73 28.71
C ALA A 70 3.21 18.98 27.22
N PHE A 71 2.40 19.80 26.54
CA PHE A 71 2.63 20.22 25.15
C PHE A 71 3.86 21.12 25.04
N PHE A 72 4.00 22.12 25.91
CA PHE A 72 5.16 23.02 25.94
C PHE A 72 6.44 22.27 26.25
N VAL A 73 6.44 21.34 27.23
CA VAL A 73 7.59 20.48 27.53
C VAL A 73 7.91 19.56 26.35
N SER A 74 6.90 18.92 25.74
CA SER A 74 7.11 18.07 24.56
C SER A 74 7.64 18.86 23.36
N HIS A 75 7.20 20.11 23.19
CA HIS A 75 7.67 20.98 22.11
C HIS A 75 9.07 21.54 22.39
N HIS A 76 9.40 21.88 23.64
CA HIS A 76 10.74 22.31 24.02
C HIS A 76 11.76 21.17 23.94
N VAL A 77 11.40 19.95 24.36
CA VAL A 77 12.27 18.76 24.26
C VAL A 77 12.53 18.40 22.79
N LYS A 78 11.54 18.56 21.89
CA LYS A 78 11.76 18.42 20.45
C LYS A 78 12.67 19.50 19.86
N ASN A 79 12.69 20.70 20.43
CA ASN A 79 13.51 21.82 19.93
C ASN A 79 14.92 21.90 20.55
N SER A 80 15.24 21.13 21.59
CA SER A 80 16.55 21.20 22.29
C SER A 80 17.47 20.01 22.06
N VAL A 81 17.32 19.27 20.97
CA VAL A 81 18.41 18.41 20.47
C VAL A 81 19.39 19.31 19.72
N THR A 82 20.37 19.84 20.45
CA THR A 82 21.58 20.42 19.88
C THR A 82 22.35 19.31 19.16
N VAL A 83 22.13 19.20 17.85
CA VAL A 83 22.94 18.40 16.95
C VAL A 83 24.35 18.99 16.95
N PRO A 84 25.42 18.23 17.27
CA PRO A 84 26.77 18.73 17.12
C PRO A 84 27.01 19.05 15.64
N THR A 85 27.45 20.28 15.39
CA THR A 85 27.79 20.83 14.08
C THR A 85 28.67 19.86 13.31
N LYS A 86 28.09 19.09 12.39
CA LYS A 86 28.84 18.32 11.40
C LYS A 86 29.52 19.33 10.48
N THR A 87 30.85 19.27 10.44
CA THR A 87 31.66 19.84 9.39
C THR A 87 31.08 19.47 8.03
N ASP A 88 30.94 20.48 7.19
CA ASP A 88 30.36 20.43 5.83
C ASP A 88 31.32 19.75 4.86
N THR A 89 31.69 18.50 5.16
CA THR A 89 32.31 17.60 4.19
C THR A 89 31.16 16.81 3.59
N LYS A 90 30.78 17.12 2.34
CA LYS A 90 29.87 16.27 1.56
C LYS A 90 30.29 14.80 1.80
N PRO A 91 29.40 13.94 2.31
CA PRO A 91 29.79 12.57 2.61
C PRO A 91 30.35 11.94 1.34
N LYS A 92 31.62 11.54 1.40
CA LYS A 92 32.29 10.87 0.28
C LYS A 92 31.49 9.61 -0.02
N VAL A 93 30.91 9.55 -1.22
CA VAL A 93 30.15 8.38 -1.66
C VAL A 93 31.08 7.18 -1.63
N VAL A 94 30.68 6.11 -0.93
CA VAL A 94 31.45 4.86 -0.90
C VAL A 94 31.39 4.25 -2.30
N LEU A 95 32.55 3.94 -2.87
CA LEU A 95 32.67 3.22 -4.13
C LEU A 95 33.26 1.85 -3.80
N LEU A 96 32.57 0.78 -4.19
CA LEU A 96 33.05 -0.60 -4.01
C LEU A 96 33.27 -1.21 -5.39
N THR A 97 34.31 -2.02 -5.52
CA THR A 97 34.50 -2.96 -6.63
C THR A 97 33.61 -4.19 -6.46
N GLU A 98 33.48 -5.01 -7.50
CA GLU A 98 32.76 -6.29 -7.43
C GLU A 98 33.35 -7.22 -6.37
N ASP A 99 34.67 -7.33 -6.29
CA ASP A 99 35.37 -8.14 -5.29
C ASP A 99 35.10 -7.66 -3.86
N GLU A 100 35.04 -6.34 -3.65
CA GLU A 100 34.71 -5.77 -2.34
C GLU A 100 33.26 -6.01 -1.97
N LEU A 101 32.32 -5.83 -2.91
CA LEU A 101 30.91 -6.10 -2.70
C LEU A 101 30.66 -7.59 -2.43
N SER A 102 31.40 -8.50 -3.08
CA SER A 102 31.25 -9.95 -2.93
C SER A 102 31.46 -10.47 -1.51
N LYS A 103 32.24 -9.74 -0.68
CA LYS A 103 32.47 -10.06 0.74
C LYS A 103 31.23 -9.87 1.61
N HIS A 104 30.22 -9.19 1.09
CA HIS A 104 28.95 -8.89 1.78
C HIS A 104 27.80 -9.79 1.31
N ASP A 105 28.10 -11.05 0.98
CA ASP A 105 27.13 -12.03 0.45
C ASP A 105 26.30 -12.76 1.53
N GLY A 106 26.54 -12.46 2.80
CA GLY A 106 25.84 -13.07 3.93
C GLY A 106 26.37 -14.44 4.35
N SER A 107 27.58 -14.83 3.91
CA SER A 107 28.31 -15.99 4.42
C SER A 107 28.89 -15.77 5.83
N ASP A 108 29.41 -14.57 6.11
CA ASP A 108 29.89 -14.18 7.44
C ASP A 108 28.74 -13.52 8.27
N PRO A 109 28.38 -14.08 9.43
CA PRO A 109 27.37 -13.49 10.31
C PRO A 109 27.78 -12.15 10.93
N ASN A 110 29.08 -11.80 10.94
CA ASN A 110 29.58 -10.57 11.54
C ASN A 110 29.71 -9.41 10.53
N MET A 111 29.54 -9.69 9.23
CA MET A 111 29.62 -8.70 8.16
C MET A 111 28.22 -8.33 7.68
N PRO A 112 27.89 -7.04 7.44
CA PRO A 112 26.60 -6.65 6.91
C PRO A 112 26.40 -7.22 5.50
N ILE A 113 25.14 -7.49 5.12
CA ILE A 113 24.79 -7.99 3.79
C ILE A 113 24.46 -6.82 2.89
N TYR A 114 25.12 -6.73 1.74
CA TYR A 114 24.87 -5.70 0.75
C TYR A 114 24.27 -6.30 -0.52
N LEU A 115 23.53 -5.50 -1.27
CA LEU A 115 23.15 -5.82 -2.65
C LEU A 115 23.22 -4.57 -3.52
N SER A 116 23.30 -4.76 -4.83
CA SER A 116 23.29 -3.68 -5.82
C SER A 116 22.11 -3.79 -6.79
N ILE A 117 21.54 -2.63 -7.13
CA ILE A 117 20.54 -2.47 -8.20
C ILE A 117 20.94 -1.25 -9.04
N LEU A 118 21.14 -1.43 -10.35
CA LEU A 118 21.71 -0.43 -11.26
C LEU A 118 22.96 0.25 -10.67
N GLY A 119 23.84 -0.55 -10.08
CA GLY A 119 25.07 -0.12 -9.42
C GLY A 119 24.89 0.64 -8.11
N ARG A 120 23.68 0.76 -7.55
CA ARG A 120 23.43 1.42 -6.26
C ARG A 120 23.42 0.38 -5.15
N ILE A 121 24.29 0.58 -4.17
CA ILE A 121 24.51 -0.39 -3.09
C ILE A 121 23.64 -0.04 -1.88
N TYR A 122 22.92 -1.03 -1.36
CA TYR A 122 22.09 -0.92 -0.17
C TYR A 122 22.51 -1.96 0.88
N ASP A 123 22.48 -1.54 2.14
CA ASP A 123 22.62 -2.44 3.28
C ASP A 123 21.28 -3.10 3.58
N VAL A 124 21.24 -4.42 3.40
CA VAL A 124 20.07 -5.28 3.60
C VAL A 124 20.15 -6.15 4.84
N ASP A 125 21.07 -5.85 5.75
CA ASP A 125 21.30 -6.63 6.96
C ASP A 125 20.07 -6.70 7.87
N LYS A 126 19.25 -5.64 7.92
CA LYS A 126 17.95 -5.66 8.63
C LYS A 126 17.00 -6.77 8.15
N GLY A 127 17.23 -7.30 6.94
CA GLY A 127 16.49 -8.39 6.32
C GLY A 127 17.30 -9.69 6.21
N ARG A 128 18.38 -9.86 6.98
CA ARG A 128 19.39 -10.92 6.85
C ARG A 128 18.83 -12.31 6.59
N GLN A 129 17.75 -12.71 7.27
CA GLN A 129 17.11 -14.02 7.09
C GLN A 129 16.72 -14.33 5.64
N HIS A 130 16.46 -13.31 4.82
CA HIS A 130 16.07 -13.43 3.43
C HIS A 130 17.24 -13.48 2.45
N TYR A 131 18.41 -12.96 2.85
CA TYR A 131 19.57 -12.76 1.97
C TYR A 131 20.79 -13.61 2.34
N LYS A 132 20.86 -14.16 3.57
CA LYS A 132 21.96 -15.02 4.01
C LYS A 132 22.12 -16.26 3.13
N VAL A 133 23.29 -16.89 3.14
CA VAL A 133 23.53 -18.12 2.39
C VAL A 133 22.45 -19.18 2.67
N GLY A 134 21.94 -19.80 1.61
CA GLY A 134 20.86 -20.80 1.67
C GLY A 134 19.43 -20.25 1.75
N SER A 135 19.25 -18.92 1.76
CA SER A 135 17.94 -18.29 1.70
C SER A 135 17.48 -18.00 0.26
N GLY A 136 16.17 -17.77 0.09
CA GLY A 136 15.56 -17.61 -1.24
C GLY A 136 15.99 -16.36 -2.01
N TYR A 137 16.46 -15.31 -1.34
CA TYR A 137 16.95 -14.08 -2.00
C TYR A 137 18.47 -13.93 -1.88
N ASN A 138 19.19 -14.99 -1.54
CA ASN A 138 20.65 -14.96 -1.51
C ASN A 138 21.25 -14.60 -2.87
N VAL A 139 20.56 -14.83 -4.00
CA VAL A 139 21.01 -14.42 -5.35
C VAL A 139 21.44 -12.95 -5.42
N PHE A 140 20.81 -12.05 -4.65
CA PHE A 140 21.13 -10.62 -4.67
C PHE A 140 22.30 -10.23 -3.77
N ALA A 141 22.64 -11.07 -2.79
CA ALA A 141 23.63 -10.73 -1.76
C ALA A 141 25.04 -10.68 -2.34
N GLY A 142 25.76 -9.60 -2.05
CA GLY A 142 27.14 -9.36 -2.44
C GLY A 142 27.35 -9.13 -3.94
N ARG A 143 26.34 -8.69 -4.68
CA ARG A 143 26.47 -8.44 -6.14
C ARG A 143 25.41 -7.50 -6.68
N ASP A 144 25.54 -7.16 -7.96
CA ASP A 144 24.44 -6.60 -8.75
C ASP A 144 23.73 -7.74 -9.50
N SER A 145 22.42 -7.84 -9.33
CA SER A 145 21.59 -8.80 -10.05
C SER A 145 20.29 -8.13 -10.50
N THR A 146 20.44 -6.93 -11.06
CA THR A 146 19.32 -6.05 -11.42
C THR A 146 18.20 -6.77 -12.19
N PRO A 147 18.46 -7.57 -13.25
CA PRO A 147 17.41 -8.25 -14.00
C PRO A 147 16.63 -9.27 -13.15
N SER A 148 17.26 -9.95 -12.21
CA SER A 148 16.62 -10.97 -11.36
C SER A 148 15.43 -10.42 -10.58
N PHE A 149 15.39 -9.11 -10.29
CA PHE A 149 14.26 -8.45 -9.62
C PHE A 149 12.95 -8.50 -10.42
N VAL A 150 13.03 -8.65 -11.74
CA VAL A 150 11.85 -8.58 -12.63
C VAL A 150 11.67 -9.84 -13.47
N THR A 151 12.76 -10.58 -13.74
CA THR A 151 12.68 -11.85 -14.48
C THR A 151 12.36 -13.05 -13.60
N GLY A 152 12.61 -12.96 -12.28
CA GLY A 152 12.46 -14.08 -11.35
C GLY A 152 13.53 -15.17 -11.49
N GLU A 153 14.63 -14.91 -12.22
CA GLU A 153 15.77 -15.82 -12.30
C GLU A 153 16.63 -15.68 -11.04
N PHE A 154 16.50 -16.64 -10.12
CA PHE A 154 17.20 -16.64 -8.82
C PHE A 154 18.36 -17.64 -8.75
N ALA A 155 18.72 -18.29 -9.86
CA ALA A 155 19.94 -19.07 -9.94
C ALA A 155 21.17 -18.12 -9.91
N ARG A 156 22.01 -18.26 -8.88
CA ARG A 156 23.14 -17.35 -8.62
C ARG A 156 24.21 -17.40 -9.71
N GLU A 157 24.34 -18.53 -10.39
CA GLU A 157 25.22 -18.75 -11.54
C GLU A 157 24.74 -18.07 -12.83
N LYS A 158 23.45 -17.70 -12.91
CA LYS A 158 22.87 -16.95 -14.03
C LYS A 158 22.65 -15.47 -13.72
N ALA A 159 22.97 -15.06 -12.49
CA ALA A 159 22.85 -13.67 -12.09
C ALA A 159 23.77 -12.79 -12.95
N THR A 160 23.22 -11.69 -13.43
CA THR A 160 23.91 -10.71 -14.27
C THR A 160 23.47 -9.32 -13.87
N ASP A 161 24.30 -8.32 -14.14
CA ASP A 161 23.95 -6.91 -13.96
C ASP A 161 23.41 -6.29 -15.26
N ASP A 162 23.45 -6.99 -16.40
CA ASP A 162 23.09 -6.45 -17.71
C ASP A 162 21.57 -6.40 -17.92
N VAL A 163 21.02 -5.19 -18.08
CA VAL A 163 19.60 -4.95 -18.35
C VAL A 163 19.25 -4.89 -19.84
N LYS A 164 20.23 -5.10 -20.73
CA LYS A 164 19.94 -5.16 -22.17
C LYS A 164 18.92 -6.24 -22.47
N GLY A 165 17.89 -5.88 -23.22
CA GLY A 165 16.79 -6.77 -23.59
C GLY A 165 15.58 -6.71 -22.65
N LEU A 166 15.69 -6.08 -21.47
CA LEU A 166 14.51 -5.81 -20.65
C LEU A 166 13.60 -4.79 -21.34
N SER A 167 12.30 -5.09 -21.34
CA SER A 167 11.27 -4.21 -21.86
C SER A 167 11.12 -2.93 -21.00
N PRO A 168 10.49 -1.88 -21.54
CA PRO A 168 10.19 -0.68 -20.75
C PRO A 168 9.33 -0.95 -19.50
N GLU A 169 8.45 -1.97 -19.55
CA GLU A 169 7.65 -2.40 -18.40
C GLU A 169 8.51 -3.06 -17.32
N GLU A 170 9.40 -3.98 -17.71
CA GLU A 170 10.35 -4.61 -16.78
C GLU A 170 11.31 -3.58 -16.17
N MET A 171 11.84 -2.64 -16.96
CA MET A 171 12.69 -1.56 -16.44
C MET A 171 11.93 -0.64 -15.48
N LEU A 172 10.62 -0.47 -15.65
CA LEU A 172 9.80 0.23 -14.67
C LEU A 172 9.69 -0.57 -13.37
N GLY A 173 9.57 -1.90 -13.44
CA GLY A 173 9.68 -2.78 -12.26
C GLY A 173 11.03 -2.66 -11.55
N VAL A 174 12.14 -2.60 -12.28
CA VAL A 174 13.48 -2.33 -11.71
C VAL A 174 13.49 -0.99 -10.96
N LYS A 175 12.88 0.05 -11.53
CA LYS A 175 12.74 1.36 -10.87
C LYS A 175 11.90 1.26 -9.58
N GLU A 176 10.82 0.49 -9.59
CA GLU A 176 9.96 0.29 -8.40
C GLU A 176 10.73 -0.41 -7.28
N TRP A 177 11.56 -1.42 -7.60
CA TRP A 177 12.49 -2.01 -6.64
C TRP A 177 13.54 -1.02 -6.13
N LEU A 178 14.14 -0.21 -7.02
CA LEU A 178 15.05 0.85 -6.61
C LEU A 178 14.41 1.84 -5.63
N ASP A 179 13.16 2.23 -5.86
CA ASP A 179 12.42 3.11 -4.98
C ASP A 179 12.13 2.45 -3.63
N PHE A 180 11.77 1.16 -3.62
CA PHE A 180 11.58 0.35 -2.42
C PHE A 180 12.87 0.30 -1.59
N TYR A 181 14.00 -0.07 -2.19
CA TYR A 181 15.28 -0.14 -1.46
C TYR A 181 15.76 1.22 -0.97
N ARG A 182 15.56 2.28 -1.77
CA ARG A 182 15.87 3.65 -1.33
C ARG A 182 15.03 4.07 -0.12
N LYS A 183 13.77 3.64 -0.06
CA LYS A 183 12.86 4.01 1.02
C LYS A 183 13.14 3.21 2.29
N ASP A 184 13.33 1.91 2.13
CA ASP A 184 13.29 0.98 3.26
C ASP A 184 14.69 0.60 3.75
N TYR A 185 15.75 0.70 2.94
CA TYR A 185 17.10 0.26 3.29
C TYR A 185 18.12 1.40 3.27
N SER A 186 19.22 1.22 4.01
CA SER A 186 20.28 2.22 4.09
C SER A 186 21.09 2.24 2.81
N TYR A 187 21.19 3.40 2.17
CA TYR A 187 22.06 3.60 1.02
C TYR A 187 23.53 3.62 1.46
N VAL A 188 24.35 2.74 0.87
CA VAL A 188 25.77 2.60 1.20
C VAL A 188 26.62 3.39 0.20
N GLY A 189 26.39 3.21 -1.10
CA GLY A 189 27.32 3.70 -2.10
C GLY A 189 27.01 3.28 -3.53
N LYS A 190 28.05 3.23 -4.36
CA LYS A 190 27.97 2.81 -5.76
C LYS A 190 28.94 1.67 -6.03
N LEU A 191 28.53 0.75 -6.90
CA LEU A 191 29.36 -0.31 -7.45
C LEU A 191 30.10 0.22 -8.67
N ILE A 192 31.44 0.17 -8.63
CA ILE A 192 32.30 0.43 -9.77
C ILE A 192 32.11 -0.72 -10.76
N GLY A 193 31.76 -0.42 -12.01
CA GLY A 193 31.48 -1.41 -13.04
C GLY A 193 30.58 -0.86 -14.13
N ARG A 194 29.57 -1.64 -14.55
CA ARG A 194 28.71 -1.31 -15.70
C ARG A 194 28.03 0.05 -15.58
N TYR A 195 27.56 0.43 -14.40
CA TYR A 195 26.70 1.60 -14.20
C TYR A 195 27.42 2.84 -13.69
N TYR A 196 28.57 2.66 -13.00
CA TYR A 196 29.39 3.75 -12.50
C TYR A 196 30.87 3.46 -12.73
N ASP A 197 31.62 4.48 -13.15
CA ASP A 197 33.07 4.36 -13.30
C ASP A 197 33.81 4.40 -11.95
N SER A 198 35.14 4.36 -11.98
CA SER A 198 36.01 4.40 -10.79
C SER A 198 35.91 5.69 -9.97
N GLU A 199 35.37 6.76 -10.55
CA GLU A 199 35.11 8.04 -9.88
C GLU A 199 33.66 8.13 -9.39
N GLY A 200 32.83 7.14 -9.72
CA GLY A 200 31.41 7.10 -9.40
C GLY A 200 30.54 7.92 -10.34
N ASN A 201 31.06 8.33 -11.51
CA ASN A 201 30.26 9.01 -12.53
C ASN A 201 29.38 8.00 -13.27
N PRO A 202 28.17 8.40 -13.71
CA PRO A 202 27.29 7.51 -14.47
C PRO A 202 27.89 7.17 -15.84
N THR A 203 27.88 5.89 -16.18
CA THR A 203 28.30 5.40 -17.50
C THR A 203 27.20 5.56 -18.56
N GLU A 204 27.53 5.29 -19.82
CA GLU A 204 26.56 5.21 -20.91
C GLU A 204 25.46 4.16 -20.64
N ALA A 205 25.83 2.98 -20.14
CA ALA A 205 24.87 1.91 -19.81
C ALA A 205 23.83 2.36 -18.76
N LEU A 206 24.24 3.15 -17.76
CA LEU A 206 23.27 3.72 -16.80
C LEU A 206 22.36 4.76 -17.45
N ASN A 207 22.87 5.55 -18.40
CA ASN A 207 22.06 6.53 -19.11
C ASN A 207 21.05 5.84 -20.04
N GLU A 208 21.44 4.79 -20.74
CA GLU A 208 20.55 3.93 -21.53
C GLU A 208 19.45 3.32 -20.66
N ALA A 209 19.80 2.73 -19.52
CA ALA A 209 18.83 2.18 -18.57
C ALA A 209 17.81 3.24 -18.11
N LYS A 210 18.28 4.48 -17.83
CA LYS A 210 17.39 5.61 -17.47
C LYS A 210 16.47 6.03 -18.62
N ILE A 211 16.92 5.94 -19.87
CA ILE A 211 16.08 6.24 -21.04
C ILE A 211 14.94 5.22 -21.13
N VAL A 212 15.24 3.93 -21.01
CA VAL A 212 14.22 2.87 -21.06
C VAL A 212 13.24 2.99 -19.89
N ILE A 213 13.72 3.31 -18.69
CA ILE A 213 12.85 3.62 -17.53
C ILE A 213 11.91 4.79 -17.84
N LYS A 214 12.42 5.88 -18.42
CA LYS A 214 11.59 7.04 -18.78
C LYS A 214 10.53 6.68 -19.82
N GLU A 215 10.87 5.85 -20.80
CA GLU A 215 9.89 5.34 -21.76
C GLU A 215 8.83 4.47 -21.08
N GLY A 216 9.23 3.57 -20.18
CA GLY A 216 8.29 2.77 -19.38
C GLY A 216 7.30 3.63 -18.58
N GLN A 217 7.78 4.71 -17.96
CA GLN A 217 6.93 5.67 -17.26
C GLN A 217 5.95 6.39 -18.19
N LYS A 218 6.41 6.79 -19.39
CA LYS A 218 5.55 7.42 -20.40
C LYS A 218 4.46 6.47 -20.87
N LEU A 219 4.81 5.22 -21.18
CA LEU A 219 3.87 4.18 -21.60
C LEU A 219 2.84 3.88 -20.49
N LYS A 220 3.27 3.77 -19.22
CA LYS A 220 2.37 3.60 -18.09
C LYS A 220 1.36 4.75 -17.97
N LYS A 221 1.82 6.01 -18.08
CA LYS A 221 0.93 7.19 -18.05
C LYS A 221 -0.07 7.19 -19.21
N LEU A 222 0.36 6.83 -20.42
CA LEU A 222 -0.53 6.72 -21.57
C LEU A 222 -1.57 5.62 -21.36
N GLN A 223 -1.16 4.46 -20.83
CA GLN A 223 -2.05 3.35 -20.52
C GLN A 223 -3.04 3.70 -19.39
N GLU A 224 -2.61 4.42 -18.36
CA GLU A 224 -3.47 4.92 -17.28
C GLU A 224 -4.50 5.94 -17.80
N ALA A 225 -4.10 6.86 -18.69
CA ALA A 225 -5.01 7.80 -19.32
C ALA A 225 -6.04 7.09 -20.21
N GLU A 226 -5.61 6.09 -21.00
CA GLU A 226 -6.50 5.25 -21.79
C GLU A 226 -7.46 4.46 -20.89
N ASN A 227 -6.99 3.88 -19.79
CA ASN A 227 -7.82 3.12 -18.85
C ASN A 227 -8.80 4.02 -18.10
N LYS A 228 -8.42 5.26 -17.76
CA LYS A 228 -9.34 6.24 -17.17
C LYS A 228 -10.49 6.58 -18.11
N ARG A 229 -10.18 6.64 -19.40
CA ARG A 229 -11.13 6.99 -20.46
C ARG A 229 -12.01 5.80 -20.85
N TYR A 230 -11.41 4.62 -20.97
CA TYR A 230 -12.07 3.37 -21.33
C TYR A 230 -11.74 2.29 -20.28
N PRO A 231 -12.38 2.34 -19.09
CA PRO A 231 -12.13 1.39 -18.02
C PRO A 231 -12.43 -0.04 -18.45
N GLY A 232 -11.65 -1.00 -17.96
CA GLY A 232 -11.91 -2.42 -18.20
C GLY A 232 -13.29 -2.83 -17.69
N CYS A 233 -13.92 -3.78 -18.37
CA CYS A 233 -15.18 -4.36 -17.89
C CYS A 233 -14.96 -5.18 -16.62
N ASN A 234 -16.01 -5.31 -15.81
CA ASN A 234 -16.08 -6.39 -14.83
C ASN A 234 -16.31 -7.71 -15.58
N SER A 235 -15.79 -8.81 -15.05
CA SER A 235 -15.94 -10.12 -15.65
C SER A 235 -16.17 -11.20 -14.60
N LYS A 236 -16.94 -12.22 -15.00
CA LYS A 236 -17.09 -13.48 -14.28
C LYS A 236 -17.03 -14.61 -15.28
N TRP A 237 -16.51 -15.76 -14.84
CA TRP A 237 -16.49 -16.98 -15.64
C TRP A 237 -17.05 -18.13 -14.82
N ASN A 238 -17.85 -18.96 -15.46
CA ASN A 238 -18.35 -20.21 -14.92
C ASN A 238 -18.22 -21.31 -16.00
N ALA A 239 -17.95 -22.55 -15.59
CA ALA A 239 -17.73 -23.66 -16.52
C ALA A 239 -18.96 -24.00 -17.37
N GLU A 240 -20.16 -23.87 -16.82
CA GLU A 240 -21.44 -24.18 -17.48
C GLU A 240 -21.97 -22.98 -18.27
N GLU A 241 -21.85 -21.78 -17.70
CA GLU A 241 -22.42 -20.56 -18.29
C GLU A 241 -21.44 -19.77 -19.17
N GLY A 242 -20.15 -20.08 -19.15
CA GLY A 242 -19.12 -19.35 -19.87
C GLY A 242 -18.77 -18.01 -19.22
N SER A 243 -18.26 -17.08 -20.03
CA SER A 243 -17.86 -15.74 -19.59
C SER A 243 -19.03 -14.77 -19.64
N THR A 244 -19.14 -13.88 -18.65
CA THR A 244 -20.01 -12.69 -18.70
C THR A 244 -19.17 -11.47 -18.39
N VAL A 245 -19.37 -10.40 -19.17
CA VAL A 245 -18.77 -9.09 -18.94
C VAL A 245 -19.85 -8.05 -18.73
N TRP A 246 -19.64 -7.12 -17.80
CA TRP A 246 -20.59 -6.04 -17.56
C TRP A 246 -19.88 -4.75 -17.14
N CYS A 247 -20.62 -3.66 -17.29
CA CYS A 247 -20.22 -2.35 -16.86
C CYS A 247 -21.09 -1.89 -15.70
N SER A 248 -20.48 -1.14 -14.78
CA SER A 248 -21.14 -0.48 -13.68
C SER A 248 -20.46 0.85 -13.40
N GLU A 249 -20.93 1.58 -12.38
CA GLU A 249 -20.24 2.75 -11.86
C GLU A 249 -18.85 2.43 -11.30
N ASN A 250 -18.58 1.15 -11.00
CA ASN A 250 -17.29 0.66 -10.55
C ASN A 250 -16.81 -0.46 -11.47
N SER A 251 -16.01 -0.12 -12.48
CA SER A 251 -15.45 -1.09 -13.43
C SER A 251 -14.00 -0.75 -13.73
N GLY A 252 -13.16 -1.79 -13.87
CA GLY A 252 -11.73 -1.61 -14.15
C GLY A 252 -10.97 -0.88 -13.03
N GLY A 253 -11.44 -0.99 -11.78
CA GLY A 253 -10.86 -0.30 -10.63
C GLY A 253 -11.15 1.20 -10.58
N ILE A 254 -12.06 1.71 -11.41
CA ILE A 254 -12.38 3.14 -11.50
C ILE A 254 -13.84 3.36 -11.13
N SER A 255 -14.07 4.29 -10.19
CA SER A 255 -15.40 4.77 -9.79
C SER A 255 -15.79 6.01 -10.61
N ARG A 256 -17.03 6.04 -11.08
CA ARG A 256 -17.53 7.06 -12.03
C ARG A 256 -19.06 7.22 -11.92
N ASN A 257 -19.57 8.34 -12.40
CA ASN A 257 -21.01 8.69 -12.39
C ASN A 257 -21.81 8.13 -13.59
N TRP A 258 -21.30 7.10 -14.26
CA TRP A 258 -21.98 6.47 -15.40
C TRP A 258 -21.66 4.98 -15.47
N VAL A 259 -22.63 4.21 -15.97
CA VAL A 259 -22.52 2.74 -16.09
C VAL A 259 -21.87 2.37 -17.42
N GLY A 260 -22.45 2.81 -18.53
CA GLY A 260 -21.97 2.50 -19.87
C GLY A 260 -22.18 1.05 -20.29
N VAL A 261 -21.58 0.65 -21.40
CA VAL A 261 -21.80 -0.68 -21.99
C VAL A 261 -20.49 -1.38 -22.37
N PRO A 262 -20.42 -2.73 -22.31
CA PRO A 262 -19.23 -3.47 -22.69
C PRO A 262 -18.97 -3.42 -24.20
N ARG A 263 -17.72 -3.15 -24.60
CA ARG A 263 -17.26 -3.20 -26.00
C ARG A 263 -15.89 -3.89 -26.11
N LYS A 264 -15.67 -4.55 -27.24
CA LYS A 264 -14.37 -5.06 -27.66
C LYS A 264 -13.57 -3.91 -28.25
N MET A 265 -12.50 -3.50 -27.58
CA MET A 265 -11.58 -2.47 -28.07
C MET A 265 -10.32 -3.12 -28.64
N PHE A 266 -9.99 -2.78 -29.89
CA PHE A 266 -8.86 -3.32 -30.62
C PHE A 266 -7.71 -2.31 -30.67
N LYS A 267 -6.49 -2.77 -30.39
CA LYS A 267 -5.29 -1.95 -30.63
C LYS A 267 -4.85 -2.12 -32.10
N PRO A 268 -4.39 -1.06 -32.77
CA PRO A 268 -3.87 -1.16 -34.13
C PRO A 268 -2.83 -2.27 -34.27
N GLY A 269 -2.97 -3.13 -35.29
CA GLY A 269 -2.07 -4.25 -35.56
C GLY A 269 -2.21 -5.46 -34.62
N LYS A 270 -3.15 -5.46 -33.67
CA LYS A 270 -3.43 -6.60 -32.79
C LYS A 270 -4.77 -7.25 -33.16
N LYS A 271 -4.81 -8.59 -33.15
CA LYS A 271 -6.05 -9.37 -33.37
C LYS A 271 -6.90 -9.45 -32.10
N ASP A 272 -6.24 -9.44 -30.95
CA ASP A 272 -6.90 -9.53 -29.65
C ASP A 272 -7.58 -8.22 -29.28
N SER A 273 -8.74 -8.33 -28.63
CA SER A 273 -9.48 -7.19 -28.09
C SER A 273 -9.51 -7.22 -26.58
N LYS A 274 -9.51 -6.05 -25.94
CA LYS A 274 -9.83 -5.91 -24.51
C LYS A 274 -11.29 -5.49 -24.32
N CYS A 275 -11.94 -5.96 -23.26
CA CYS A 275 -13.25 -5.46 -22.88
C CYS A 275 -13.10 -4.09 -22.21
N VAL A 276 -13.81 -3.08 -22.71
CA VAL A 276 -13.90 -1.76 -22.09
C VAL A 276 -15.35 -1.32 -21.92
N CYS A 277 -15.57 -0.48 -20.92
CA CYS A 277 -16.84 0.19 -20.72
C CYS A 277 -16.86 1.54 -21.42
N VAL A 278 -17.86 1.76 -22.26
CA VAL A 278 -18.00 2.97 -23.08
C VAL A 278 -19.23 3.76 -22.70
N LYS A 279 -19.15 5.09 -22.78
CA LYS A 279 -20.31 5.96 -22.55
C LYS A 279 -21.32 5.77 -23.68
N THR A 280 -22.59 5.81 -23.33
CA THR A 280 -23.71 5.75 -24.27
C THR A 280 -24.34 7.11 -24.52
N THR A 281 -23.88 8.15 -23.80
CA THR A 281 -24.44 9.51 -23.86
C THR A 281 -23.34 10.56 -23.77
N GLY A 282 -23.66 11.76 -24.26
CA GLY A 282 -22.77 12.92 -24.26
C GLY A 282 -21.80 12.94 -25.45
N PRO A 283 -20.87 13.89 -25.48
CA PRO A 283 -19.89 13.99 -26.56
C PRO A 283 -18.94 12.80 -26.56
N SER A 284 -18.52 12.39 -27.75
CA SER A 284 -17.45 11.41 -27.95
C SER A 284 -16.19 11.86 -27.23
N SER A 285 -15.51 10.93 -26.59
CA SER A 285 -14.25 11.25 -25.92
C SER A 285 -13.18 11.68 -26.94
N GLU A 286 -13.27 11.25 -28.23
CA GLU A 286 -12.26 11.51 -29.27
C GLU A 286 -12.49 12.83 -29.98
N SER A 287 -13.69 13.04 -30.52
CA SER A 287 -14.02 14.24 -31.28
C SER A 287 -14.58 15.38 -30.42
N GLY A 288 -15.12 15.08 -29.23
CA GLY A 288 -15.85 16.07 -28.44
C GLY A 288 -17.23 16.40 -29.00
N GLU A 289 -17.69 15.66 -30.01
CA GLU A 289 -18.94 15.92 -30.75
C GLU A 289 -19.96 14.79 -30.55
N GLY A 290 -21.22 15.06 -30.92
CA GLY A 290 -22.32 14.10 -30.83
C GLY A 290 -22.91 13.95 -29.43
N ASN A 291 -23.88 13.04 -29.30
CA ASN A 291 -24.61 12.79 -28.05
C ASN A 291 -24.65 11.30 -27.65
N ASP A 292 -24.04 10.40 -28.44
CA ASP A 292 -24.05 8.95 -28.23
C ASP A 292 -22.85 8.43 -27.41
N GLY A 293 -22.09 9.33 -26.79
CA GLY A 293 -20.84 9.00 -26.11
C GLY A 293 -19.83 8.36 -27.06
N ASP A 294 -19.32 7.19 -26.68
CA ASP A 294 -18.26 6.48 -27.39
C ASP A 294 -18.78 5.27 -28.19
N LEU A 295 -20.10 5.18 -28.42
CA LEU A 295 -20.73 4.05 -29.12
C LEU A 295 -20.29 3.89 -30.57
N ASN A 296 -19.93 4.99 -31.23
CA ASN A 296 -19.54 5.02 -32.64
C ASN A 296 -18.02 5.04 -32.84
N ASN A 297 -17.24 4.74 -31.78
CA ASN A 297 -15.79 4.73 -31.87
C ASN A 297 -15.31 3.60 -32.82
N PRO A 298 -14.50 3.90 -33.86
CA PRO A 298 -14.13 2.94 -34.90
C PRO A 298 -13.22 1.80 -34.42
N ILE A 299 -12.51 1.98 -33.30
CA ILE A 299 -11.66 0.93 -32.72
C ILE A 299 -12.43 -0.01 -31.78
N MET A 300 -13.75 0.16 -31.67
CA MET A 300 -14.61 -0.60 -30.77
C MET A 300 -15.68 -1.40 -31.52
N LYS A 301 -15.98 -2.60 -31.04
CA LYS A 301 -17.05 -3.45 -31.57
C LYS A 301 -17.95 -3.98 -30.46
N GLN A 302 -19.22 -4.15 -30.79
CA GLN A 302 -20.19 -4.81 -29.92
C GLN A 302 -19.86 -6.31 -29.79
N TYR A 303 -20.20 -6.89 -28.64
CA TYR A 303 -20.15 -8.34 -28.46
C TYR A 303 -21.28 -9.02 -29.26
N SER A 304 -21.01 -10.22 -29.78
CA SER A 304 -22.05 -10.99 -30.46
C SER A 304 -23.19 -11.30 -29.48
N GLY A 305 -24.44 -11.14 -29.90
CA GLY A 305 -25.60 -11.38 -29.05
C GLY A 305 -25.85 -10.36 -27.92
N CYS A 306 -25.02 -9.32 -27.80
CA CYS A 306 -25.24 -8.23 -26.85
C CYS A 306 -25.88 -7.05 -27.57
N GLY A 307 -26.88 -6.39 -27.00
CA GLY A 307 -27.56 -5.22 -27.56
C GLY A 307 -26.73 -3.93 -27.53
N LYS A 308 -27.21 -2.89 -28.24
CA LYS A 308 -26.54 -1.57 -28.29
C LYS A 308 -26.41 -0.93 -26.91
N TYR A 309 -27.39 -1.12 -26.03
CA TYR A 309 -27.43 -0.49 -24.70
C TYR A 309 -27.31 -1.48 -23.54
N ASP A 310 -26.97 -2.73 -23.83
CA ASP A 310 -26.86 -3.76 -22.81
C ASP A 310 -25.64 -3.51 -21.92
N VAL A 311 -25.90 -3.36 -20.61
CA VAL A 311 -24.87 -3.12 -19.61
C VAL A 311 -24.11 -4.41 -19.24
N SER A 312 -24.62 -5.58 -19.65
CA SER A 312 -24.06 -6.90 -19.38
C SER A 312 -24.20 -7.80 -20.61
N CYS A 313 -23.12 -8.48 -20.99
CA CYS A 313 -23.06 -9.35 -22.16
C CYS A 313 -22.55 -10.74 -21.76
N LYS A 314 -23.27 -11.80 -22.16
CA LYS A 314 -22.79 -13.20 -22.11
C LYS A 314 -21.96 -13.48 -23.37
N LEU A 315 -20.80 -14.13 -23.22
CA LEU A 315 -19.82 -14.35 -24.29
C LEU A 315 -19.87 -15.76 -24.86
#